data_AF-A0A1G5EBR7-F1
#
_entry.id   AF-A0A1G5EBR7-F1
#
_cell.length_a   1.000
_cell.length_b   1.000
_cell.length_c   1.000
_cell.angle_alpha   90.00
_cell.angle_beta   90.00
_cell.angle_gamma   90.00
#
_symmetry.space_group_name_H-M   'P 1'
#
loop_
_entity.id
_entity.type
_entity.pdbx_description
1 polymer ?
#
loop_
_entity_poly.entity_id
_entity_poly.type
_entity_poly.pdbx_seq_one_letter_code
_entity_poly.pdbx_strand_id
1 'polypeptide(L)'
;MAEKEVFMDTGIFTGIVDDIRGAASSCMLKTEALAKADFLDDTDVGRELHSLLQEAHKMTELHRTEASEALPRALSTLRDSMITVDDALSKSLVVESAGGIRDKYE
;
A
#
# COMPACT_ATOMS: atom_id res chain seq x y z
N MET A 1 28.31 -5.70 -8.07
CA MET A 1 27.63 -5.03 -6.95
C MET A 1 26.50 -4.24 -7.57
N ALA A 2 25.24 -4.60 -7.33
CA ALA A 2 24.12 -3.85 -7.90
C ALA A 2 24.05 -2.48 -7.20
N GLU A 3 23.96 -1.41 -7.97
CA GLU A 3 23.69 -0.07 -7.44
C GLU A 3 22.38 -0.12 -6.63
N LYS A 4 22.45 0.32 -5.37
CA LYS A 4 21.31 0.35 -4.45
C LYS A 4 20.65 1.73 -4.48
N GLU A 5 20.30 2.18 -5.67
CA GLU A 5 19.62 3.46 -5.86
C GLU A 5 18.13 3.21 -6.13
N VAL A 6 17.27 3.95 -5.43
CA VAL A 6 15.82 3.88 -5.60
C VAL A 6 15.34 5.29 -5.90
N PHE A 7 14.89 5.50 -7.14
CA PHE A 7 14.27 6.74 -7.57
C PHE A 7 12.75 6.57 -7.48
N MET A 8 12.10 7.44 -6.71
CA MET A 8 10.66 7.41 -6.51
C MET A 8 10.07 8.80 -6.76
N ASP A 9 9.21 8.90 -7.78
CA ASP A 9 8.29 10.02 -7.89
C ASP A 9 7.18 9.84 -6.84
N THR A 10 7.16 10.70 -5.83
CA THR A 10 6.25 10.60 -4.70
C THR A 10 4.80 10.82 -5.11
N GLY A 11 4.53 11.62 -6.14
CA GLY A 11 3.19 11.86 -6.66
C GLY A 11 2.65 10.63 -7.38
N ILE A 12 3.42 10.07 -8.31
CA ILE A 12 3.06 8.84 -9.03
C ILE A 12 2.91 7.66 -8.06
N PHE A 13 3.85 7.51 -7.12
CA PHE A 13 3.78 6.46 -6.12
C PHE A 13 2.52 6.55 -5.27
N THR A 14 2.16 7.76 -4.82
CA THR A 14 0.92 7.99 -4.05
C THR A 14 -0.32 7.61 -4.86
N GLY A 15 -0.36 8.00 -6.14
CA GLY A 15 -1.46 7.63 -7.03
C GLY A 15 -1.63 6.11 -7.16
N ILE A 16 -0.54 5.37 -7.36
CA ILE A 16 -0.56 3.90 -7.41
C ILE A 16 -1.07 3.29 -6.09
N VAL A 17 -0.62 3.81 -4.95
CA VAL A 17 -1.07 3.33 -3.63
C VAL A 17 -2.56 3.57 -3.42
N ASP A 18 -3.07 4.71 -3.84
CA ASP A 18 -4.50 5.04 -3.76
C ASP A 18 -5.34 4.20 -4.72
N ASP A 19 -4.82 3.90 -5.92
CA ASP A 19 -5.46 2.98 -6.87
C ASP A 19 -5.57 1.56 -6.30
N ILE A 20 -4.51 1.05 -5.66
CA ILE A 20 -4.53 -0.25 -4.96
C ILE A 20 -5.60 -0.22 -3.86
N ARG A 21 -5.60 0.84 -3.03
CA ARG A 21 -6.61 1.00 -1.97
C ARG A 21 -8.03 0.98 -2.55
N GLY A 22 -8.28 1.76 -3.60
CA GLY A 22 -9.59 1.88 -4.22
C GLY A 22 -10.06 0.57 -4.84
N ALA A 23 -9.20 -0.07 -5.63
CA ALA A 23 -9.48 -1.36 -6.26
C ALA A 23 -9.80 -2.44 -5.21
N ALA A 24 -8.95 -2.55 -4.18
CA ALA A 24 -9.16 -3.50 -3.09
C ALA A 24 -10.46 -3.21 -2.33
N SER A 25 -10.73 -1.95 -1.98
CA SER A 25 -11.95 -1.56 -1.25
C SER A 25 -13.23 -1.92 -2.01
N SER A 26 -13.18 -1.87 -3.34
CA SER A 26 -14.31 -2.22 -4.21
C SER A 26 -14.56 -3.73 -4.34
N CYS A 27 -13.59 -4.56 -3.94
CA CYS A 27 -13.67 -6.02 -3.99
C CYS A 27 -14.45 -6.57 -2.79
N MET A 28 -15.75 -6.30 -2.76
CA MET A 28 -16.66 -6.77 -1.71
C MET A 28 -17.44 -7.99 -2.16
N LEU A 29 -17.33 -9.09 -1.40
CA LEU A 29 -18.20 -10.25 -1.58
C LEU A 29 -19.45 -10.08 -0.71
N LYS A 30 -20.60 -9.97 -1.38
CA LYS A 30 -21.93 -9.82 -0.76
C LYS A 30 -22.23 -10.93 0.24
N THR A 31 -22.36 -10.59 1.53
CA THR A 31 -22.61 -11.55 2.62
C THR A 31 -24.01 -12.18 2.60
N GLU A 32 -24.93 -11.67 1.78
CA GLU A 32 -26.30 -12.17 1.66
C GLU A 32 -26.37 -13.61 1.15
N ALA A 33 -25.40 -14.04 0.33
CA ALA A 33 -25.32 -15.42 -0.14
C ALA A 33 -24.99 -16.37 1.03
N LEU A 34 -24.03 -15.97 1.87
CA LEU A 34 -23.66 -16.73 3.06
C LEU A 34 -24.79 -16.76 4.10
N ALA A 35 -25.45 -15.62 4.34
CA ALA A 35 -26.55 -15.52 5.31
C ALA A 35 -27.80 -16.33 4.93
N LYS A 36 -27.88 -16.82 3.69
CA LYS A 36 -28.99 -17.65 3.19
C LYS A 36 -28.55 -19.08 2.91
N ALA A 37 -27.33 -19.47 3.30
CA ALA A 37 -26.74 -20.76 2.96
C ALA A 37 -27.15 -21.90 3.90
N ASP A 38 -27.94 -21.63 4.94
CA ASP A 38 -28.37 -22.62 5.95
C ASP A 38 -29.04 -23.87 5.35
N PHE A 39 -29.69 -23.77 4.19
CA PHE A 39 -30.27 -24.92 3.49
C PHE A 39 -29.22 -25.98 3.07
N LEU A 40 -27.95 -25.60 3.02
CA LEU A 40 -26.86 -26.52 2.72
C LEU A 40 -26.61 -27.47 3.90
N ASP A 41 -26.99 -27.13 5.12
CA ASP A 41 -26.68 -27.95 6.30
C ASP A 41 -27.51 -29.24 6.39
N ASP A 42 -28.52 -29.39 5.55
CA ASP A 42 -29.43 -30.55 5.48
C ASP A 42 -28.76 -31.82 4.93
N THR A 43 -27.58 -31.71 4.31
CA THR A 43 -26.84 -32.84 3.76
C THR A 43 -25.36 -32.79 4.11
N ASP A 44 -24.69 -33.94 4.15
CA ASP A 44 -23.24 -33.98 4.39
C ASP A 44 -22.46 -33.18 3.35
N VAL A 45 -22.83 -33.31 2.06
CA VAL A 45 -22.20 -32.56 0.96
C VAL A 45 -22.47 -31.06 1.10
N GLY A 46 -23.69 -30.68 1.50
CA GLY A 46 -24.03 -29.28 1.67
C GLY A 46 -23.29 -28.65 2.86
N ARG A 47 -23.10 -29.34 3.99
CA ARG A 47 -22.26 -28.83 5.09
C ARG A 47 -20.83 -28.50 4.65
N GLU A 48 -20.22 -29.37 3.82
CA GLU A 48 -18.90 -29.11 3.25
C GLU A 48 -18.91 -27.88 2.34
N LEU A 49 -19.93 -27.75 1.48
CA LEU A 49 -20.10 -26.57 0.63
C LEU A 49 -20.33 -25.28 1.44
N HIS A 50 -21.09 -25.35 2.53
CA HIS A 50 -21.33 -24.24 3.43
C HIS A 50 -20.04 -23.81 4.13
N SER A 51 -19.24 -24.77 4.61
CA SER A 51 -17.92 -24.50 5.20
C SER A 51 -16.97 -23.82 4.20
N LEU A 52 -16.90 -24.32 2.97
CA LEU A 52 -16.10 -23.71 1.91
C LEU A 52 -16.56 -22.27 1.58
N LEU A 53 -17.87 -22.03 1.58
CA LEU A 53 -18.43 -20.70 1.36
C LEU A 53 -18.04 -19.74 2.51
N GLN A 54 -18.12 -20.19 3.76
CA GLN A 54 -17.67 -19.42 4.93
C GLN A 54 -16.18 -19.07 4.83
N GLU A 55 -15.34 -20.03 4.46
CA GLU A 55 -13.90 -19.83 4.31
C GLU A 55 -13.57 -18.86 3.17
N ALA A 56 -14.25 -18.98 2.04
CA ALA A 56 -14.10 -18.06 0.91
C ALA A 56 -14.47 -16.61 1.31
N HIS A 57 -15.57 -16.42 2.05
CA HIS A 57 -15.96 -15.10 2.58
C HIS A 57 -14.91 -14.53 3.53
N LYS A 58 -14.43 -15.34 4.47
CA LYS A 58 -13.38 -14.92 5.41
C LYS A 58 -12.09 -14.52 4.70
N MET A 59 -11.65 -15.33 3.72
CA MET A 59 -10.44 -15.05 2.95
C MET A 59 -10.60 -13.77 2.12
N THR A 60 -11.76 -13.56 1.51
CA THR A 60 -12.03 -12.36 0.72
C THR A 60 -12.03 -11.11 1.59
N GLU A 61 -12.68 -11.13 2.76
CA GLU A 61 -12.64 -9.99 3.69
C GLU A 61 -11.24 -9.72 4.22
N LEU A 62 -10.48 -10.75 4.58
CA LEU A 62 -9.10 -10.59 5.01
C LEU A 62 -8.26 -9.95 3.90
N HIS A 63 -8.32 -10.49 2.69
CA HIS A 63 -7.57 -9.93 1.56
C HIS A 63 -7.99 -8.48 1.30
N ARG A 64 -9.29 -8.18 1.33
CA ARG A 64 -9.82 -6.83 1.17
C ARG A 64 -9.19 -5.87 2.17
N THR A 65 -9.28 -6.18 3.47
CA THR A 65 -8.72 -5.34 4.53
C THR A 65 -7.21 -5.16 4.41
N GLU A 66 -6.47 -6.25 4.18
CA GLU A 66 -5.01 -6.16 4.03
C GLU A 66 -4.61 -5.30 2.82
N ALA A 67 -5.27 -5.48 1.68
CA ALA A 67 -4.95 -4.77 0.45
C ALA A 67 -5.49 -3.33 0.41
N SER A 68 -6.60 -3.02 1.09
CA SER A 68 -7.15 -1.67 1.12
C SER A 68 -6.60 -0.81 2.26
N GLU A 69 -6.13 -1.41 3.34
CA GLU A 69 -5.73 -0.66 4.53
C GLU A 69 -4.26 -0.89 4.89
N ALA A 70 -3.88 -2.12 5.21
CA ALA A 70 -2.56 -2.43 5.76
C ALA A 70 -1.45 -2.16 4.75
N LEU A 71 -1.58 -2.69 3.52
CA LEU A 71 -0.60 -2.50 2.45
C LEU A 71 -0.47 -1.01 2.05
N PRO A 72 -1.56 -0.27 1.75
CA PRO A 72 -1.46 1.15 1.45
C PRO A 72 -0.85 1.98 2.59
N ARG A 73 -1.13 1.62 3.85
CA ARG A 73 -0.51 2.29 5.00
C ARG A 73 1.00 2.04 5.02
N ALA A 74 1.43 0.79 4.88
CA ALA A 74 2.85 0.44 4.88
C ALA A 74 3.62 1.11 3.72
N LEU A 75 3.02 1.14 2.52
CA LEU A 75 3.61 1.80 1.35
C LEU A 75 3.72 3.31 1.54
N SER A 76 2.70 3.97 2.10
CA SER A 76 2.78 5.39 2.44
C SER A 76 3.87 5.67 3.49
N THR A 77 3.99 4.83 4.52
CA THR A 77 5.06 4.96 5.52
C THR A 77 6.45 4.81 4.89
N LEU A 78 6.62 3.90 3.94
CA LEU A 78 7.88 3.76 3.19
C LEU A 78 8.20 5.04 2.41
N ARG A 79 7.24 5.57 1.64
CA ARG A 79 7.38 6.83 0.91
C ARG A 79 7.78 7.98 1.84
N ASP A 80 7.09 8.13 2.96
CA ASP A 80 7.34 9.23 3.90
C ASP A 80 8.72 9.12 4.55
N SER A 81 9.19 7.89 4.79
CA SER A 81 10.54 7.64 5.27
C SER A 81 11.58 8.04 4.23
N MET A 82 11.35 7.76 2.94
CA MET A 82 12.24 8.16 1.86
C MET A 82 12.32 9.69 1.72
N ILE A 83 11.18 10.38 1.78
CA ILE A 83 11.13 11.86 1.78
C ILE A 83 11.94 12.43 2.95
N THR A 84 11.80 11.83 4.14
CA THR A 84 12.51 12.28 5.35
C THR A 84 14.02 12.12 5.19
N VAL A 85 14.48 10.99 4.62
CA VAL A 85 15.90 10.76 4.37
C VAL A 85 16.44 11.75 3.33
N ASP A 86 15.70 11.98 2.25
CA ASP A 86 16.09 12.93 1.19
C ASP A 86 16.18 14.37 1.73
N ASP A 87 15.21 14.80 2.54
CA ASP A 87 15.22 16.11 3.21
C ASP A 87 16.42 16.25 4.16
N ALA A 88 16.71 15.22 4.98
CA ALA A 88 17.87 15.23 5.87
C ALA A 88 19.20 15.31 5.10
N LEU A 89 19.33 14.55 4.02
CA LEU A 89 20.52 14.57 3.17
C LEU A 89 20.69 15.92 2.48
N SER A 90 19.62 16.49 1.91
CA SER A 90 19.66 17.79 1.24
C SER A 90 20.11 18.92 2.18
N LYS A 91 19.68 18.89 3.46
CA LYS A 91 20.09 19.86 4.49
C LYS A 91 21.51 19.65 5.01
N SER A 92 22.04 18.43 4.91
CA SER A 92 23.41 18.10 5.35
C SER A 92 24.49 18.52 4.35
N LEU A 93 24.11 18.78 3.10
CA LEU A 93 25.02 19.23 2.06
C LEU A 93 25.38 20.71 2.30
N VAL A 94 26.62 20.95 2.75
CA VAL A 94 27.22 22.28 2.71
C VAL A 94 27.59 22.57 1.26
N VAL A 95 26.77 23.37 0.60
CA VAL A 95 27.07 23.86 -0.75
C VAL A 95 28.03 25.03 -0.62
N GLU A 96 29.32 24.79 -0.85
CA GLU A 96 30.25 25.90 -1.11
C GLU A 96 29.68 26.67 -2.31
N SER A 97 29.33 27.94 -2.10
CA SER A 97 28.74 28.74 -3.15
C SER A 97 29.72 28.80 -4.33
N ALA A 98 29.21 28.56 -5.54
CA ALA A 98 29.91 28.94 -6.77
C ALA A 98 29.89 30.47 -6.91
N GLY A 99 30.43 31.17 -5.91
CA GLY A 99 30.62 32.60 -5.85
C GLY A 99 32.10 32.83 -5.69
N GLY A 100 32.82 32.86 -6.81
CA GLY A 100 34.18 33.35 -6.83
C GLY A 100 34.22 34.72 -6.17
N ILE A 101 34.86 34.78 -5.00
CA ILE A 101 35.21 36.02 -4.32
C ILE A 101 36.17 36.76 -5.26
N ARG A 102 35.62 37.65 -6.07
CA ARG A 102 36.37 38.78 -6.65
C ARG A 102 36.27 39.93 -5.68
N ASP A 103 36.88 39.77 -4.50
CA ASP A 103 37.33 40.92 -3.74
C ASP A 103 38.55 41.50 -4.47
N LYS A 104 38.29 42.52 -5.27
CA LYS A 104 39.29 43.54 -5.59
C LYS A 104 38.62 44.91 -5.41
N TYR A 105 38.62 45.35 -4.16
CA TYR A 105 38.63 46.77 -3.85
C TYR A 105 40.03 47.32 -4.13
N GLU A 106 40.03 48.47 -4.81
CA GLU A 106 41.07 49.52 -4.88
C GLU A 106 42.38 49.26 -5.63
#